data_AF-A0A061GPL9-F1
#
_entry.id   AF-A0A061GPL9-F1
#
_cell.length_a   1.000
_cell.length_b   1.000
_cell.length_c   1.000
_cell.angle_alpha   90.00
_cell.angle_beta   90.00
_cell.angle_gamma   90.00
#
_symmetry.space_group_name_H-M   'P 1'
#
loop_
_entity.id
_entity.type
_entity.pdbx_description
1 polymer ?
#
loop_
_entity_poly.entity_id
_entity_poly.type
_entity_poly.pdbx_seq_one_letter_code
_entity_poly.pdbx_strand_id
1 'polypeptide(L)'
;MAGITTSFPFKPLPTRPTKTIPLLRSSLESKLFGLHFRNANSFSSSSSSLHCSAAITARYGGDSRFSGPGRSRRNDEDQALDISGIRSDSVRLIDEQQNMVGIVSKSQAVEMAEDAELDLVILSPDADPPVVRIMDYNKYKYEQQKKKKLQQKKTNRMDLKELKMGYNIDQHDYSVRLKAARKFLKDGDKVVSVFLL
;
A
#
# COMPACT_ATOMS: atom_id res chain seq x y z
N MET A 1 37.16 -50.92 -31.49
CA MET A 1 36.66 -51.16 -30.12
C MET A 1 35.38 -50.38 -29.93
N ALA A 2 34.40 -50.97 -29.25
CA ALA A 2 32.97 -50.66 -29.32
C ALA A 2 32.57 -49.28 -28.78
N GLY A 3 31.67 -48.60 -29.50
CA GLY A 3 30.89 -47.47 -28.99
C GLY A 3 29.58 -47.98 -28.39
N ILE A 4 29.34 -47.70 -27.12
CA ILE A 4 28.08 -47.97 -26.43
C ILE A 4 27.14 -46.79 -26.69
N THR A 5 26.10 -47.03 -27.48
CA THR A 5 24.96 -46.11 -27.63
C THR A 5 23.85 -46.55 -26.68
N THR A 6 23.56 -45.74 -25.66
CA THR A 6 22.46 -45.98 -24.73
C THR A 6 21.36 -44.97 -25.03
N SER A 7 20.39 -45.38 -25.84
CA SER A 7 19.17 -44.61 -26.09
C SER A 7 18.21 -44.76 -24.92
N PHE A 8 18.03 -43.70 -24.13
CA PHE A 8 16.96 -43.64 -23.12
C PHE A 8 15.66 -43.16 -23.77
N PRO A 9 14.55 -43.92 -23.69
CA PRO A 9 13.26 -43.45 -24.19
C PRO A 9 12.65 -42.42 -23.23
N PHE A 10 12.57 -41.18 -23.69
CA PHE A 10 11.92 -40.08 -22.98
C PHE A 10 10.40 -40.25 -23.06
N LYS A 11 9.73 -40.57 -21.93
CA LYS A 11 8.27 -40.56 -21.84
C LYS A 11 7.78 -39.15 -21.47
N PRO A 12 6.95 -38.49 -22.29
CA PRO A 12 6.39 -37.18 -21.93
C PRO A 12 5.26 -37.31 -20.90
N LEU A 13 5.28 -36.46 -19.87
CA LEU A 13 4.17 -36.30 -18.91
C LEU A 13 3.03 -35.45 -19.51
N PRO A 14 1.77 -35.69 -19.11
CA PRO A 14 0.61 -34.94 -19.58
C PRO A 14 0.47 -33.57 -18.91
N THR A 15 0.30 -32.52 -19.71
CA THR A 15 -0.02 -31.15 -19.26
C THR A 15 -1.53 -30.99 -19.06
N ARG A 16 -1.93 -30.35 -17.94
CA ARG A 16 -3.32 -29.96 -17.65
C ARG A 16 -3.73 -28.73 -18.49
N PRO A 17 -4.97 -28.66 -19.01
CA PRO A 17 -5.44 -27.53 -19.80
C PRO A 17 -5.80 -26.33 -18.91
N THR A 18 -5.18 -25.17 -19.17
CA THR A 18 -5.63 -23.88 -18.67
C THR A 18 -6.70 -23.31 -19.60
N LYS A 19 -7.84 -22.90 -19.02
CA LYS A 19 -8.98 -22.33 -19.73
C LYS A 19 -8.62 -20.94 -20.28
N THR A 20 -8.79 -20.78 -21.59
CA THR A 20 -8.79 -19.53 -22.33
C THR A 20 -9.99 -18.68 -21.93
N ILE A 21 -9.76 -17.43 -21.48
CA ILE A 21 -10.81 -16.43 -21.28
C ILE A 21 -10.77 -15.47 -22.48
N PRO A 22 -11.86 -15.30 -23.25
CA PRO A 22 -11.89 -14.39 -24.38
C PRO A 22 -12.03 -12.94 -23.93
N LEU A 23 -11.19 -12.07 -24.51
CA LEU A 23 -11.28 -10.61 -24.38
C LEU A 23 -12.50 -10.10 -25.13
N LEU A 24 -13.49 -9.58 -24.39
CA LEU A 24 -14.63 -8.85 -24.96
C LEU A 24 -14.24 -7.38 -25.17
N ARG A 25 -14.47 -6.93 -26.39
CA ARG A 25 -14.25 -5.59 -26.90
C ARG A 25 -15.49 -4.73 -26.62
N SER A 26 -15.38 -3.67 -25.84
CA SER A 26 -16.32 -2.54 -25.83
C SER A 26 -15.55 -1.27 -25.47
N SER A 27 -15.35 -0.40 -26.46
CA SER A 27 -16.20 0.74 -26.81
C SER A 27 -15.94 1.95 -25.92
N LEU A 28 -15.37 2.97 -26.57
CA LEU A 28 -15.20 4.35 -26.15
C LEU A 28 -16.47 4.91 -25.50
N GLU A 29 -16.30 5.64 -24.39
CA GLU A 29 -17.15 6.77 -23.99
C GLU A 29 -16.36 7.59 -22.96
N SER A 30 -16.00 8.80 -23.37
CA SER A 30 -15.24 9.79 -22.61
C SER A 30 -16.15 10.59 -21.69
N LYS A 31 -15.95 10.52 -20.38
CA LYS A 31 -16.44 11.54 -19.42
C LYS A 31 -15.31 12.04 -18.54
N LEU A 32 -14.54 12.92 -19.18
CA LEU A 32 -13.96 14.16 -18.67
C LEU A 32 -14.08 14.40 -17.16
N PHE A 33 -12.91 14.39 -16.55
CA PHE A 33 -12.55 14.89 -15.23
C PHE A 33 -13.25 16.21 -14.87
N GLY A 34 -14.06 16.19 -13.82
CA GLY A 34 -14.57 17.39 -13.15
C GLY A 34 -13.51 18.00 -12.24
N LEU A 35 -12.69 18.91 -12.76
CA LEU A 35 -11.90 19.83 -11.96
C LEU A 35 -12.60 21.19 -11.93
N HIS A 36 -12.99 21.61 -10.73
CA HIS A 36 -13.68 22.87 -10.47
C HIS A 36 -12.64 24.01 -10.45
N PHE A 37 -12.46 24.69 -11.58
CA PHE A 37 -11.72 25.95 -11.64
C PHE A 37 -12.51 27.04 -10.91
N ARG A 38 -11.94 27.59 -9.84
CA ARG A 38 -12.47 28.81 -9.20
C ARG A 38 -12.15 30.02 -10.07
N ASN A 39 -13.21 30.65 -10.54
CA ASN A 39 -13.25 31.89 -11.30
C ASN A 39 -12.87 33.08 -10.41
N ALA A 40 -11.92 33.89 -10.86
CA ALA A 40 -11.54 35.15 -10.24
C ALA A 40 -12.00 36.29 -11.16
N ASN A 41 -12.97 37.07 -10.72
CA ASN A 41 -13.12 38.48 -11.08
C ASN A 41 -14.22 39.13 -10.24
N SER A 42 -13.83 40.09 -9.40
CA SER A 42 -14.69 41.22 -9.04
C SER A 42 -13.79 42.42 -8.73
N PHE A 43 -13.77 43.34 -9.69
CA PHE A 43 -13.29 44.71 -9.55
C PHE A 43 -14.13 45.45 -8.53
N SER A 44 -13.48 46.24 -7.67
CA SER A 44 -14.02 47.53 -7.24
C SER A 44 -12.87 48.47 -6.88
N SER A 45 -12.87 49.60 -7.57
CA SER A 45 -11.90 50.68 -7.57
C SER A 45 -11.97 51.53 -6.30
N SER A 46 -10.82 51.98 -5.79
CA SER A 46 -10.67 53.35 -5.28
C SER A 46 -9.20 53.70 -5.04
N SER A 47 -8.79 54.74 -5.76
CA SER A 47 -7.62 55.60 -5.67
C SER A 47 -7.07 55.89 -4.26
N SER A 48 -5.75 55.82 -4.11
CA SER A 48 -4.95 56.99 -3.67
C SER A 48 -3.45 56.68 -3.76
N SER A 49 -2.74 57.60 -4.41
CA SER A 49 -1.29 57.80 -4.42
C SER A 49 -0.62 57.64 -3.05
N LEU A 50 0.60 57.06 -3.03
CA LEU A 50 1.85 57.73 -2.59
C LEU A 50 3.00 56.74 -2.38
N HIS A 51 4.19 57.17 -2.83
CA HIS A 51 5.54 56.85 -2.34
C HIS A 51 6.04 55.40 -2.34
N CYS A 52 6.95 55.13 -3.28
CA CYS A 52 7.98 54.11 -3.13
C CYS A 52 9.01 54.58 -2.08
N SER A 53 9.06 53.92 -0.93
CA SER A 53 10.26 53.88 -0.10
C SER A 53 10.55 52.43 0.26
N ALA A 54 11.56 51.86 -0.41
CA ALA A 54 12.09 50.55 -0.08
C ALA A 54 12.79 50.64 1.29
N ALA A 55 12.14 50.13 2.34
CA ALA A 55 12.78 49.89 3.62
C ALA A 55 13.33 48.45 3.64
N ILE A 56 14.63 48.32 3.38
CA ILE A 56 15.40 47.09 3.64
C ILE A 56 15.40 46.88 5.16
N THR A 57 14.45 46.10 5.67
CA THR A 57 14.44 45.70 7.08
C THR A 57 15.29 44.44 7.21
N ALA A 58 16.56 44.61 7.57
CA ALA A 58 17.38 43.53 8.06
C ALA A 58 16.78 43.03 9.39
N ARG A 59 16.29 41.79 9.42
CA ARG A 59 15.93 41.08 10.65
C ARG A 59 16.98 39.99 10.86
N TYR A 60 18.02 40.32 11.61
CA TYR A 60 18.78 39.33 12.37
C TYR A 60 17.82 38.67 13.37
N GLY A 61 17.78 37.33 13.37
CA GLY A 61 17.24 36.54 14.48
C GLY A 61 15.88 35.88 14.23
N GLY A 62 15.88 34.55 14.35
CA GLY A 62 14.69 33.73 14.52
C GLY A 62 14.27 33.02 13.25
N ASP A 63 15.06 32.03 12.83
CA ASP A 63 14.60 31.04 11.87
C ASP A 63 13.35 30.38 12.48
N SER A 64 12.20 30.79 11.94
CA SER A 64 10.89 30.27 12.27
C SER A 64 10.98 28.76 12.12
N ARG A 65 10.97 28.05 13.25
CA ARG A 65 10.87 26.59 13.30
C ARG A 65 9.73 26.19 12.38
N PHE A 66 10.10 25.78 11.17
CA PHE A 66 9.18 25.23 10.20
C PHE A 66 8.66 23.96 10.88
N SER A 67 7.51 24.10 11.54
CA SER A 67 6.75 22.97 12.04
C SER A 67 6.28 22.27 10.78
N GLY A 68 7.16 21.40 10.27
CA GLY A 68 6.85 20.53 9.15
C GLY A 68 5.52 19.84 9.43
N PRO A 69 4.73 19.52 8.38
CA PRO A 69 3.40 19.00 8.54
C PRO A 69 3.47 17.85 9.53
N GLY A 70 2.80 18.02 10.67
CA GLY A 70 2.81 17.05 11.74
C GLY A 70 2.61 15.68 11.12
N ARG A 71 3.53 14.77 11.37
CA ARG A 71 3.32 13.35 11.07
C ARG A 71 2.06 12.99 11.83
N SER A 72 0.90 13.11 11.15
CA SER A 72 -0.33 12.51 11.59
C SER A 72 0.05 11.06 11.77
N ARG A 73 0.23 10.68 13.05
CA ARG A 73 0.28 9.29 13.46
C ARG A 73 -1.03 8.76 12.92
N ARG A 74 -0.98 8.16 11.74
CA ARG A 74 -2.07 7.35 11.24
C ARG A 74 -2.26 6.34 12.36
N ASN A 75 -3.34 6.50 13.10
CA ASN A 75 -3.74 5.48 14.06
C ASN A 75 -3.95 4.26 13.19
N ASP A 76 -2.94 3.39 13.17
CA ASP A 76 -2.93 2.16 12.38
C ASP A 76 -3.97 1.25 13.03
N GLU A 77 -5.24 1.55 12.74
CA GLU A 77 -6.45 0.75 12.89
C GLU A 77 -6.36 -0.20 14.09
N ASP A 78 -6.78 0.28 15.26
CA ASP A 78 -7.11 -0.56 16.42
C ASP A 78 -8.26 -1.49 16.00
N GLN A 79 -7.90 -2.57 15.31
CA GLN A 79 -8.82 -3.44 14.58
C GLN A 79 -9.56 -4.41 15.49
N ALA A 80 -9.22 -4.45 16.79
CA ALA A 80 -10.11 -5.07 17.77
C ALA A 80 -11.29 -4.15 17.99
N LEU A 81 -12.41 -4.51 17.37
CA LEU A 81 -13.69 -3.91 17.69
C LEU A 81 -14.17 -4.52 19.01
N ASP A 82 -14.68 -3.68 19.90
CA ASP A 82 -15.33 -4.13 21.12
C ASP A 82 -16.61 -4.90 20.80
N ILE A 83 -16.89 -5.97 21.56
CA ILE A 83 -18.08 -6.80 21.38
C ILE A 83 -19.41 -6.02 21.51
N SER A 84 -19.37 -4.87 22.18
CA SER A 84 -20.48 -3.93 22.34
C SER A 84 -21.04 -3.41 21.00
N GLY A 85 -20.25 -3.39 19.92
CA GLY A 85 -20.68 -2.91 18.61
C GLY A 85 -21.48 -3.91 17.77
N ILE A 86 -21.48 -5.20 18.14
CA ILE A 86 -22.18 -6.26 17.38
C ILE A 86 -23.67 -6.26 17.71
N ARG A 87 -24.50 -6.17 16.67
CA ARG A 87 -25.98 -6.27 16.73
C ARG A 87 -26.51 -7.71 16.69
N SER A 88 -25.71 -8.66 16.20
CA SER A 88 -26.11 -10.06 16.06
C SER A 88 -26.01 -10.81 17.40
N ASP A 89 -26.98 -11.67 17.69
CA ASP A 89 -26.99 -12.48 18.91
C ASP A 89 -26.11 -13.73 18.82
N SER A 90 -25.78 -14.15 17.60
CA SER A 90 -24.94 -15.32 17.32
C SER A 90 -23.61 -14.89 16.71
N VAL A 91 -22.54 -15.54 17.14
CA VAL A 91 -21.17 -15.29 16.71
C VAL A 91 -20.45 -16.59 16.41
N ARG A 92 -19.49 -16.57 15.48
CA ARG A 92 -18.60 -17.69 15.23
C ARG A 92 -17.37 -17.56 16.12
N LEU A 93 -17.22 -18.48 17.08
CA LEU A 93 -16.17 -18.45 18.09
C LEU A 93 -14.96 -19.30 17.71
N ILE A 94 -13.79 -18.73 17.93
CA ILE A 94 -12.49 -19.38 17.88
C ILE A 94 -11.86 -19.31 19.28
N ASP A 95 -11.40 -20.45 19.78
CA ASP A 95 -10.81 -20.56 21.11
C ASP A 95 -9.36 -20.02 21.16
N GLU A 96 -8.77 -19.96 22.36
CA GLU A 96 -7.41 -19.49 22.60
C GLU A 96 -6.36 -20.30 21.82
N GLN A 97 -6.55 -21.62 21.69
CA GLN A 97 -5.64 -22.52 20.98
C GLN A 97 -5.95 -22.56 19.47
N GLN A 98 -6.71 -21.58 18.95
CA GLN A 98 -7.09 -21.44 17.55
C GLN A 98 -8.02 -22.54 17.03
N ASN A 99 -8.69 -23.26 17.93
CA ASN A 99 -9.69 -24.26 17.58
C ASN A 99 -11.02 -23.61 17.24
N MET A 100 -11.71 -24.13 16.22
CA MET A 100 -13.05 -23.68 15.88
C MET A 100 -14.08 -24.32 16.82
N VAL A 101 -14.69 -23.51 17.69
CA VAL A 101 -15.77 -23.96 18.59
C VAL A 101 -17.08 -24.08 17.81
N GLY A 102 -17.32 -23.17 16.86
CA GLY A 102 -18.52 -23.17 16.02
C GLY A 102 -19.31 -21.88 16.18
N ILE A 103 -20.64 -21.97 16.00
CA ILE A 103 -21.56 -20.85 16.18
C ILE A 103 -22.13 -20.94 17.60
N VAL A 104 -21.94 -19.90 18.39
CA VAL A 104 -22.39 -19.79 19.78
C VAL A 104 -23.15 -18.48 19.97
N SER A 105 -23.89 -18.35 21.07
CA SER A 105 -24.50 -17.08 21.44
C SER A 105 -23.43 -16.08 21.88
N LYS A 106 -23.73 -14.79 21.74
CA LYS A 106 -22.86 -13.70 22.20
C LYS A 106 -22.55 -13.83 23.70
N SER A 107 -23.54 -14.17 24.53
CA SER A 107 -23.35 -14.35 25.97
C SER A 107 -22.41 -15.52 26.28
N GLN A 108 -22.60 -16.67 25.61
CA GLN A 108 -21.74 -17.83 25.81
C GLN A 108 -20.29 -17.54 25.40
N ALA A 109 -20.07 -16.77 24.33
CA ALA A 109 -18.73 -16.37 23.95
C ALA A 109 -18.05 -15.49 25.01
N VAL A 110 -18.81 -14.61 25.67
CA VAL A 110 -18.31 -13.77 26.77
C VAL A 110 -17.96 -14.62 27.99
N GLU A 111 -18.85 -15.53 28.40
CA GLU A 111 -18.61 -16.47 29.50
C GLU A 111 -17.33 -17.29 29.26
N MET A 112 -17.15 -17.84 28.06
CA MET A 112 -15.94 -18.61 27.72
C MET A 112 -14.66 -17.77 27.75
N ALA A 113 -14.73 -16.48 27.44
CA ALA A 113 -13.59 -15.58 27.53
C ALA A 113 -13.25 -15.23 28.99
N GLU A 114 -14.27 -15.02 29.83
CA GLU A 114 -14.13 -14.80 31.27
C GLU A 114 -13.55 -16.04 31.98
N ASP A 115 -14.04 -17.24 31.63
CA ASP A 115 -13.53 -18.51 32.16
C ASP A 115 -12.04 -18.74 31.82
N ALA A 116 -11.60 -18.24 30.67
CA ALA A 116 -10.22 -18.31 30.21
C ALA A 116 -9.34 -17.14 30.71
N GLU A 117 -9.91 -16.14 31.40
CA GLU A 117 -9.24 -14.90 31.80
C GLU A 117 -8.57 -14.15 30.62
N LEU A 118 -9.18 -14.21 29.43
CA LEU A 118 -8.67 -13.62 28.19
C LEU A 118 -9.68 -12.65 27.56
N ASP A 119 -9.20 -11.82 26.62
CA ASP A 119 -10.09 -10.88 25.91
C ASP A 119 -10.84 -11.58 24.77
N LEU A 120 -12.11 -11.21 24.59
CA LEU A 120 -12.90 -11.60 23.43
C LEU A 120 -12.76 -10.54 22.32
N VAL A 121 -12.00 -10.87 21.27
CA VAL A 121 -11.66 -9.93 20.21
C VAL A 121 -12.44 -10.25 18.94
N ILE A 122 -13.07 -9.24 18.33
CA ILE A 122 -13.68 -9.36 17.01
C ILE A 122 -12.58 -9.34 15.94
N LEU A 123 -12.54 -10.37 15.09
CA LEU A 123 -11.63 -10.44 13.95
C LEU A 123 -12.28 -9.93 12.66
N SER A 124 -13.55 -10.27 12.44
CA SER A 124 -14.28 -9.89 11.22
C SER A 124 -15.73 -9.54 11.56
N PRO A 125 -16.09 -8.24 11.54
CA PRO A 125 -17.47 -7.80 11.75
C PRO A 125 -18.35 -8.01 10.50
N ASP A 126 -17.74 -8.10 9.31
CA ASP A 126 -18.46 -8.17 8.03
C ASP A 126 -19.00 -9.58 7.71
N ALA A 127 -18.60 -10.58 8.50
CA ALA A 127 -19.05 -11.96 8.33
C ALA A 127 -20.44 -12.18 8.94
N ASP A 128 -21.23 -13.09 8.34
CA ASP A 128 -22.51 -13.55 8.86
C ASP A 128 -22.45 -15.06 9.20
N PRO A 129 -22.37 -15.46 10.48
CA PRO A 129 -22.27 -14.62 11.69
C PRO A 129 -20.86 -14.03 11.92
N PRO A 130 -20.74 -12.92 12.68
CA PRO A 130 -19.46 -12.27 12.96
C PRO A 130 -18.44 -13.21 13.60
N VAL A 131 -17.16 -13.05 13.25
CA VAL A 131 -16.09 -13.94 13.74
C VAL A 131 -15.38 -13.29 14.94
N VAL A 132 -15.44 -13.98 16.07
CA VAL A 132 -14.80 -13.59 17.33
C VAL A 132 -13.76 -14.62 17.75
N ARG A 133 -12.72 -14.18 18.45
CA ARG A 133 -11.66 -15.06 18.96
C ARG A 133 -11.23 -14.64 20.35
N ILE A 134 -11.05 -15.64 21.21
CA ILE A 134 -10.50 -15.47 22.57
C ILE A 134 -8.99 -15.36 22.45
N MET A 135 -8.41 -14.22 22.85
CA MET A 135 -6.96 -13.99 22.87
C MET A 135 -6.58 -12.73 23.66
N ASP A 136 -5.34 -12.64 24.14
CA ASP A 136 -4.77 -11.39 24.65
C ASP A 136 -4.57 -10.37 23.49
N TYR A 137 -5.33 -9.28 23.54
CA TYR A 137 -5.28 -8.25 22.50
C TYR A 137 -3.93 -7.52 22.43
N ASN A 138 -3.33 -7.22 23.59
CA ASN A 138 -2.09 -6.45 23.67
C ASN A 138 -0.92 -7.21 23.05
N LYS A 139 -0.82 -8.50 23.38
CA LYS A 139 0.18 -9.39 22.81
C LYS A 139 -0.01 -9.55 21.30
N TYR A 140 -1.23 -9.79 20.84
CA TYR A 140 -1.54 -9.92 19.42
C TYR A 140 -1.19 -8.64 18.65
N LYS A 141 -1.55 -7.46 19.16
CA LYS A 141 -1.23 -6.16 18.56
C LYS A 141 0.28 -5.98 18.41
N TYR A 142 1.06 -6.32 19.44
CA TYR A 142 2.52 -6.25 19.37
C TYR A 142 3.10 -7.18 18.31
N GLU A 143 2.66 -8.44 18.27
CA GLU A 143 3.12 -9.43 17.30
C GLU A 143 2.79 -9.02 15.86
N GLN A 144 1.59 -8.50 15.63
CA GLN A 144 1.16 -8.02 14.32
C GLN A 144 1.97 -6.78 13.89
N GLN A 145 2.24 -5.84 14.79
CA GLN A 145 3.11 -4.70 14.49
C GLN A 145 4.54 -5.15 14.19
N LYS A 146 5.08 -6.10 14.95
CA LYS A 146 6.42 -6.67 14.72
C LYS A 146 6.48 -7.35 13.36
N LYS A 147 5.48 -8.16 13.01
CA LYS A 147 5.36 -8.83 11.71
C LYS A 147 5.25 -7.82 10.56
N LYS A 148 4.39 -6.80 10.68
CA LYS A 148 4.26 -5.71 9.69
C LYS A 148 5.61 -5.00 9.48
N LYS A 149 6.33 -4.65 10.55
CA LYS A 149 7.65 -4.02 10.46
C LYS A 149 8.69 -4.94 9.80
N LEU A 150 8.71 -6.23 10.14
CA LEU A 150 9.59 -7.20 9.48
C LEU A 150 9.28 -7.35 8.00
N GLN A 151 7.99 -7.38 7.64
CA GLN A 151 7.56 -7.47 6.24
C GLN A 151 7.91 -6.22 5.45
N GLN A 152 7.74 -5.03 6.04
CA GLN A 152 8.16 -3.76 5.45
C GLN A 152 9.68 -3.67 5.26
N LYS A 153 10.47 -4.26 6.16
CA LYS A 153 11.93 -4.35 5.99
C LYS A 153 12.35 -5.37 4.94
N LYS A 154 11.60 -6.48 4.80
CA LYS A 154 11.87 -7.53 3.82
C LYS A 154 11.49 -7.12 2.40
N THR A 155 10.46 -6.31 2.23
CA THR A 155 10.10 -5.80 0.90
C THR A 155 11.14 -4.77 0.47
N ASN A 156 11.98 -5.12 -0.51
CA ASN A 156 12.85 -4.14 -1.15
C ASN A 156 11.96 -3.14 -1.90
N ARG A 157 12.06 -1.86 -1.52
CA ARG A 157 11.35 -0.77 -2.19
C ARG A 157 12.05 -0.52 -3.53
N MET A 158 11.52 -1.12 -4.59
CA MET A 158 11.98 -0.87 -5.95
C MET A 158 11.42 0.49 -6.40
N ASP A 159 12.29 1.42 -6.75
CA ASP A 159 11.88 2.68 -7.33
C ASP A 159 11.77 2.57 -8.86
N LEU A 160 10.86 3.35 -9.44
CA LEU A 160 10.82 3.57 -10.89
C LEU A 160 11.73 4.77 -11.21
N LYS A 161 12.85 4.52 -11.88
CA LYS A 161 13.76 5.58 -12.36
C LYS A 161 13.50 5.87 -13.83
N GLU A 162 13.23 7.13 -14.14
CA GLU A 162 13.09 7.57 -15.53
C GLU A 162 14.45 7.98 -16.10
N LEU A 163 14.77 7.43 -17.27
CA LEU A 163 15.97 7.77 -18.03
C LEU A 163 15.53 8.53 -19.28
N LYS A 164 15.63 9.85 -19.23
CA LYS A 164 15.34 10.69 -20.41
C LYS A 164 16.43 10.49 -21.45
N MET A 165 16.08 10.44 -22.73
CA MET A 165 16.99 10.30 -23.88
C MET A 165 16.54 11.28 -24.96
N GLY A 166 17.45 12.08 -25.54
CA GLY A 166 17.11 12.90 -26.70
C GLY A 166 17.16 12.11 -28.00
N TYR A 167 16.41 12.53 -29.02
CA TYR A 167 16.45 11.92 -30.36
C TYR A 167 17.84 12.03 -31.02
N ASN A 168 18.48 13.21 -30.93
CA ASN A 168 19.83 13.47 -31.45
C ASN A 168 20.89 13.31 -30.33
N ILE A 169 21.09 12.09 -29.83
CA ILE A 169 22.06 11.81 -28.77
C ILE A 169 23.44 11.44 -29.34
N ASP A 170 24.51 11.99 -28.75
CA ASP A 170 25.89 11.60 -29.06
C ASP A 170 26.25 10.23 -28.47
N GLN A 171 27.17 9.51 -29.12
CA GLN A 171 27.57 8.17 -28.69
C GLN A 171 28.20 8.16 -27.29
N HIS A 172 28.90 9.22 -26.91
CA HIS A 172 29.44 9.36 -25.56
C HIS A 172 28.32 9.52 -24.52
N ASP A 173 27.36 10.42 -24.76
CA ASP A 173 26.23 10.66 -23.84
C ASP A 173 25.34 9.40 -23.69
N TYR A 174 25.10 8.68 -24.79
CA TYR A 174 24.41 7.39 -24.74
C TYR A 174 25.11 6.40 -23.80
N SER A 175 26.44 6.30 -23.89
CA SER A 175 27.22 5.39 -23.05
C SER A 175 27.13 5.73 -21.56
N VAL A 176 27.05 7.03 -21.21
CA VAL A 176 26.90 7.51 -19.83
C VAL A 176 25.52 7.14 -19.29
N ARG A 177 24.45 7.39 -20.06
CA ARG A 177 23.08 7.08 -19.66
C ARG A 177 22.84 5.56 -19.56
N LEU A 178 23.47 4.77 -20.44
CA LEU A 178 23.43 3.31 -20.36
C LEU A 178 24.14 2.77 -19.10
N LYS A 179 25.28 3.36 -18.71
CA LYS A 179 25.95 3.02 -17.45
C LYS A 179 25.06 3.35 -16.24
N ALA A 180 24.37 4.49 -16.26
CA ALA A 180 23.42 4.85 -15.21
C ALA A 180 22.24 3.86 -15.14
N ALA A 181 21.64 3.52 -16.28
CA ALA A 181 20.57 2.51 -16.34
C ALA A 181 21.04 1.15 -15.79
N ARG A 182 22.25 0.71 -16.18
CA ARG A 182 22.83 -0.54 -15.67
C ARG A 182 23.07 -0.50 -14.16
N LYS A 183 23.42 0.65 -13.60
CA LYS A 183 23.57 0.82 -12.15
C LYS A 183 22.22 0.67 -11.45
N PHE A 184 21.18 1.37 -11.91
CA PHE A 184 19.84 1.26 -11.33
C PHE A 184 19.27 -0.17 -11.39
N LEU A 185 19.48 -0.87 -12.51
CA LEU A 185 19.06 -2.27 -12.63
C LEU A 185 19.82 -3.21 -11.68
N LYS A 186 21.11 -2.95 -11.41
CA LYS A 186 21.89 -3.71 -10.41
C LYS A 186 21.42 -3.43 -8.98
N ASP A 187 21.01 -2.19 -8.71
CA ASP A 187 20.48 -1.78 -7.42
C ASP A 187 19.05 -2.31 -7.19
N GLY A 188 18.42 -2.92 -8.20
CA GLY A 188 17.09 -3.55 -8.14
C GLY A 188 15.93 -2.62 -8.54
N ASP A 189 16.24 -1.42 -9.02
CA ASP A 189 15.26 -0.46 -9.50
C ASP A 189 14.78 -0.81 -10.92
N LYS A 190 13.56 -0.40 -11.24
CA LYS A 190 13.04 -0.50 -12.60
C LYS A 190 13.35 0.79 -13.34
N VAL A 191 13.82 0.67 -14.58
CA VAL A 191 14.18 1.82 -15.41
C VAL A 191 13.21 1.94 -16.58
N VAL A 192 12.65 3.14 -16.76
CA VAL A 192 11.84 3.48 -17.94
C VAL A 192 12.59 4.50 -18.76
N SER A 193 12.91 4.16 -20.01
CA SER A 193 13.54 5.11 -20.94
C SER A 193 12.47 5.97 -21.61
N VAL A 194 12.57 7.29 -21.44
CA VAL A 194 11.67 8.27 -22.03
C VAL A 194 12.42 8.99 -23.14
N PHE A 195 11.97 8.82 -24.38
CA PHE A 195 12.54 9.52 -25.53
C PHE A 195 11.86 10.88 -25.69
N LEU A 196 12.67 11.93 -25.67
CA LEU A 196 12.27 13.30 -25.95
C LEU A 196 12.41 13.50 -27.46
N LEU A 197 11.27 13.75 -28.10
CA LEU A 197 11.14 14.07 -29.52
C LEU A 197 11.51 15.53 -29.77
#